data_AF-A0A3N7BPB1-F1
#
_entry.id   AF-A0A3N7BPB1-F1
#
_cell.length_a   1.000
_cell.length_b   1.000
_cell.length_c   1.000
_cell.angle_alpha   90.00
_cell.angle_beta   90.00
_cell.angle_gamma   90.00
#
_symmetry.space_group_name_H-M   'P 1'
#
loop_
_entity.id
_entity.type
_entity.pdbx_description
1 polymer ?
#
loop_
_entity_poly.entity_id
_entity_poly.type
_entity_poly.pdbx_seq_one_letter_code
_entity_poly.pdbx_strand_id
1 'polypeptide(L)'
;MALDSNRNCRATVDIHQLMSENLSFRLNGMYEDSDSYRNGVSIKRKGIDLTVLMRIAPNTHVTLGYKYFEDDRIAGRGITPFKGTPVRTDPSTFFGNAAGSPSTARQGHAATTQ
;
A
#
# COMPACT_ATOMS: atom_id res chain seq x y z
N MET A 1 -10.37 -11.02 1.30
CA MET A 1 -10.74 -10.29 0.08
C MET A 1 -11.94 -9.43 0.41
N ALA A 2 -11.85 -8.12 0.24
CA ALA A 2 -12.99 -7.20 0.41
C ALA A 2 -13.40 -6.68 -0.97
N LEU A 3 -14.70 -6.69 -1.24
CA LEU A 3 -15.33 -6.19 -2.46
C LEU A 3 -16.34 -5.11 -2.06
N ASP A 4 -16.27 -3.94 -2.69
CA ASP A 4 -17.19 -2.81 -2.48
C ASP A 4 -17.70 -2.28 -3.84
N SER A 5 -18.76 -1.47 -3.84
CA SER A 5 -19.58 -1.09 -5.01
C SER A 5 -18.82 -0.39 -6.16
N ASN A 6 -17.59 0.05 -5.93
CA ASN A 6 -16.77 0.83 -6.88
C ASN A 6 -15.59 0.03 -7.46
N ARG A 7 -15.74 -1.28 -7.72
CA ARG A 7 -14.65 -2.16 -8.22
C ARG A 7 -13.40 -2.19 -7.32
N ASN A 8 -13.58 -1.99 -6.02
CA ASN A 8 -12.50 -2.07 -5.05
C ASN A 8 -12.16 -3.54 -4.77
N CYS A 9 -10.92 -3.95 -5.06
CA CYS A 9 -10.38 -5.26 -4.72
C CYS A 9 -9.18 -5.08 -3.79
N ARG A 10 -9.29 -5.58 -2.56
CA ARG A 10 -8.17 -5.66 -1.62
C ARG A 10 -7.94 -7.10 -1.16
N ALA A 11 -6.69 -7.53 -1.27
CA ALA A 11 -6.21 -8.81 -0.79
C ALA A 11 -5.02 -8.60 0.16
N THR A 12 -5.00 -9.37 1.24
CA THR A 12 -3.90 -9.40 2.21
C THR A 12 -3.60 -10.83 2.57
N VAL A 13 -2.34 -11.12 2.84
CA VAL A 13 -1.86 -12.41 3.31
C VAL A 13 -0.88 -12.19 4.47
N ASP A 14 -0.95 -13.02 5.49
CA ASP A 14 -0.01 -13.07 6.60
C ASP A 14 0.31 -14.54 6.88
N ILE A 15 1.58 -14.89 6.74
CA ILE A 15 2.11 -16.23 6.96
C ILE A 15 3.19 -16.12 8.01
N HIS A 16 3.05 -16.87 9.09
CA HIS A 16 4.07 -17.01 10.11
C HIS A 16 4.32 -18.49 10.35
N GLN A 17 5.58 -18.91 10.26
CA GLN A 17 5.93 -20.30 10.47
C GLN A 17 7.27 -20.46 11.19
N LEU A 18 7.29 -21.42 12.11
CA LEU A 18 8.51 -21.98 12.68
C LEU A 18 9.02 -23.06 11.73
N MET A 19 10.23 -22.88 11.18
CA MET A 19 10.86 -23.86 10.30
C MET A 19 11.64 -24.90 11.12
N SER A 20 12.20 -24.49 12.27
CA SER A 20 12.89 -25.33 13.24
C SER A 20 12.94 -24.61 14.60
N GLU A 21 13.45 -25.26 15.65
CA GLU A 21 13.64 -24.64 16.97
C GLU A 21 14.48 -23.35 16.94
N ASN A 22 15.29 -23.15 15.90
CA ASN A 22 16.24 -22.05 15.76
C ASN A 22 15.89 -21.07 14.63
N LEU A 23 14.83 -21.32 13.85
CA LEU A 23 14.50 -20.51 12.67
C LEU A 23 12.99 -20.31 12.56
N SER A 24 12.58 -19.04 12.47
CA SER A 24 11.21 -18.65 12.15
C SER A 24 11.18 -17.54 11.10
N PHE A 25 10.09 -17.45 10.36
CA PHE A 25 9.85 -16.34 9.44
C PHE A 25 8.40 -15.88 9.48
N ARG A 26 8.21 -14.60 9.19
CA ARG A 26 6.91 -13.99 8.94
C ARG A 26 6.91 -13.26 7.61
N LEU A 27 5.88 -13.47 6.82
CA LEU A 27 5.68 -12.84 5.52
C LEU A 27 4.28 -12.20 5.50
N ASN A 28 4.25 -10.88 5.34
CA ASN A 28 3.02 -10.13 5.06
C ASN A 28 3.02 -9.68 3.61
N GLY A 29 1.86 -9.76 2.97
CA GLY A 29 1.63 -9.25 1.62
C GLY A 29 0.32 -8.50 1.54
N MET A 30 0.30 -7.42 0.75
CA MET A 30 -0.92 -6.71 0.41
C MET A 30 -0.98 -6.35 -1.07
N TYR A 31 -2.19 -6.35 -1.61
CA TYR A 31 -2.51 -5.84 -2.93
C TYR A 31 -3.86 -5.13 -2.87
N GLU A 32 -3.94 -3.95 -3.45
CA GLU A 32 -5.14 -3.13 -3.55
C GLU A 32 -5.20 -2.53 -4.96
N ASP A 33 -6.33 -2.74 -5.63
CA ASP A 33 -6.72 -2.01 -6.85
C ASP A 33 -8.12 -1.45 -6.57
N SER A 34 -8.25 -0.13 -6.57
CA SER A 34 -9.49 0.54 -6.13
C SER A 34 -9.73 1.80 -6.94
N ASP A 35 -10.94 1.89 -7.50
CA ASP A 35 -11.42 3.09 -8.19
C ASP A 35 -12.10 4.02 -7.18
N SER A 36 -11.92 5.32 -7.36
CA SER A 36 -12.58 6.32 -6.52
C SER A 36 -14.01 6.62 -7.01
N TYR A 37 -14.82 7.19 -6.12
CA TYR A 37 -16.11 7.80 -6.49
C TYR A 37 -15.96 9.00 -7.45
N ARG A 38 -14.73 9.52 -7.63
CA ARG A 38 -14.41 10.54 -8.64
C ARG A 38 -13.89 9.90 -9.92
N ASN A 39 -14.48 10.29 -11.04
CA ASN A 39 -14.08 9.81 -12.36
C ASN A 39 -12.59 10.11 -12.63
N GLY A 40 -11.79 9.09 -12.89
CA GLY A 40 -10.37 9.23 -13.23
C GLY A 40 -9.40 9.24 -12.04
N VAL A 41 -9.86 9.02 -10.80
CA VAL A 41 -8.99 8.80 -9.63
C VAL A 41 -8.95 7.30 -9.33
N SER A 42 -7.78 6.70 -9.38
CA SER A 42 -7.55 5.30 -9.00
C SER A 42 -6.36 5.18 -8.04
N ILE A 43 -6.36 4.13 -7.23
CA ILE A 43 -5.28 3.75 -6.31
C ILE A 43 -4.90 2.30 -6.59
N LYS A 44 -3.60 2.08 -6.81
CA LYS A 44 -2.99 0.75 -6.89
C LYS A 44 -1.85 0.66 -5.90
N ARG A 45 -1.97 -0.25 -4.94
CA ARG A 45 -0.95 -0.46 -3.89
C ARG A 45 -0.56 -1.92 -3.84
N LYS A 46 0.73 -2.16 -3.71
CA LYS A 46 1.24 -3.51 -3.42
C LYS A 46 2.40 -3.41 -2.45
N GLY A 47 2.47 -4.37 -1.55
CA GLY A 47 3.50 -4.40 -0.53
C GLY A 47 3.82 -5.80 -0.08
N ILE A 48 5.08 -5.99 0.32
CA ILE A 48 5.60 -7.21 0.93
C ILE A 48 6.51 -6.84 2.10
N ASP A 49 6.38 -7.56 3.20
CA ASP A 49 7.21 -7.43 4.41
C ASP A 49 7.59 -8.83 4.88
N LEU A 50 8.88 -9.15 4.74
CA LEU A 50 9.49 -10.40 5.16
C LEU A 50 10.39 -10.15 6.36
N THR A 51 10.15 -10.90 7.44
CA THR A 51 11.03 -10.94 8.61
C THR A 51 11.49 -12.37 8.86
N VAL A 52 12.77 -12.57 9.08
CA VAL A 52 13.39 -13.87 9.41
C VAL A 52 14.12 -13.72 10.74
N LEU A 53 13.86 -14.62 11.68
CA LEU A 53 14.52 -14.68 12.98
C LEU A 53 15.30 -16.00 13.09
N MET A 54 16.59 -15.88 13.41
CA MET A 54 17.51 -16.99 13.58
C MET A 54 18.13 -16.95 14.97
N ARG A 55 18.17 -18.09 15.67
CA ARG A 55 18.99 -18.27 16.87
C ARG A 55 20.35 -18.84 16.46
N ILE A 56 21.40 -18.05 16.59
CA ILE A 56 22.77 -18.46 16.22
C ILE A 56 23.56 -19.02 17.41
N ALA A 57 23.19 -18.66 18.65
CA ALA A 57 23.71 -19.22 19.89
C ALA A 57 22.63 -19.16 20.99
N PRO A 58 22.78 -19.82 22.16
CA PRO A 58 21.74 -19.85 23.20
C PRO A 58 21.19 -18.46 23.56
N ASN A 59 22.06 -17.45 23.60
CA ASN A 59 21.76 -16.06 23.95
C ASN A 59 22.00 -15.07 22.79
N THR A 60 22.04 -15.55 21.55
CA THR A 60 22.31 -14.69 20.39
C THR A 60 21.33 -14.98 19.27
N HIS A 61 20.65 -13.93 18.83
CA HIS A 61 19.63 -13.98 17.79
C HIS A 61 20.00 -13.03 16.67
N VAL A 62 19.52 -13.30 15.47
CA VAL A 62 19.67 -12.41 14.33
C VAL A 62 18.30 -12.27 13.70
N THR A 63 17.84 -11.04 13.56
CA THR A 63 16.62 -10.69 12.83
C THR A 63 16.99 -10.01 11.52
N LEU A 64 16.49 -10.54 10.42
CA LEU A 64 16.61 -9.96 9.08
C LEU A 64 15.22 -9.49 8.63
N GLY A 65 15.13 -8.26 8.16
CA GLY A 65 13.90 -7.66 7.65
C GLY A 65 14.10 -7.17 6.21
N TYR A 66 13.11 -7.43 5.36
CA TYR A 66 13.02 -6.87 4.02
C TYR A 66 11.61 -6.35 3.77
N LYS A 67 11.51 -5.10 3.32
CA LYS A 67 10.24 -4.44 3.00
C LYS A 67 10.29 -3.84 1.61
N TYR A 68 9.21 -4.02 0.88
CA TYR A 68 8.97 -3.34 -0.38
C TYR A 68 7.52 -2.88 -0.46
N PHE A 69 7.31 -1.62 -0.81
CA PHE A 69 6.00 -1.02 -0.96
C PHE A 69 5.98 -0.10 -2.18
N GLU A 70 4.96 -0.26 -3.01
CA GLU A 70 4.69 0.60 -4.16
C GLU A 70 3.23 1.09 -4.11
N ASP A 71 3.06 2.38 -4.32
CA ASP A 71 1.79 3.08 -4.36
C ASP A 71 1.74 3.97 -5.59
N ASP A 72 0.85 3.60 -6.51
CA ASP A 72 0.50 4.39 -7.68
C ASP A 72 -0.91 4.94 -7.49
N ARG A 73 -1.05 6.26 -7.58
CA ARG A 73 -2.35 6.90 -7.46
C ARG A 73 -2.49 8.06 -8.43
N ILE A 74 -3.69 8.28 -8.92
CA ILE A 74 -4.05 9.52 -9.62
C ILE A 74 -4.60 10.50 -8.58
N ALA A 75 -3.82 11.52 -8.23
CA ALA A 75 -4.23 12.47 -7.19
C ALA A 75 -5.20 13.53 -7.74
N GLY A 76 -6.38 13.65 -7.14
CA GLY A 76 -7.28 14.80 -7.40
C GLY A 76 -6.77 16.07 -6.72
N ARG A 77 -6.80 17.21 -7.43
CA ARG A 77 -6.29 18.51 -6.91
C ARG A 77 -7.32 19.32 -6.11
N GLY A 78 -8.45 18.70 -5.75
CA GLY A 78 -9.58 19.39 -5.10
C GLY A 78 -10.42 20.23 -6.06
N ILE A 79 -11.37 20.98 -5.53
CA ILE A 79 -12.24 21.91 -6.27
C ILE A 79 -11.86 23.31 -5.83
N THR A 80 -11.42 24.15 -6.76
CA THR A 80 -11.17 25.56 -6.45
C THR A 80 -12.50 26.30 -6.37
N PRO A 81 -12.78 27.08 -5.29
CA PRO A 81 -14.00 27.88 -5.22
C PRO A 81 -14.05 28.90 -6.35
N PHE A 82 -15.22 29.05 -6.98
CA PHE A 82 -15.45 30.07 -8.02
C PHE A 82 -16.13 31.27 -7.37
N LYS A 83 -15.48 32.44 -7.42
CA LYS A 83 -15.97 33.70 -6.83
C LYS A 83 -16.37 33.60 -5.35
N GLY A 84 -15.64 32.81 -4.56
CA GLY A 84 -15.87 32.68 -3.11
C GLY A 84 -17.03 31.76 -2.71
N THR A 85 -17.69 31.11 -3.67
CA THR A 85 -18.77 30.14 -3.41
C THR A 85 -18.35 28.73 -3.85
N PRO A 86 -18.83 27.67 -3.16
CA PRO A 86 -18.65 26.29 -3.63
C PRO A 86 -19.20 26.12 -5.04
N VAL A 87 -18.41 25.53 -5.94
CA VAL A 87 -18.86 25.21 -7.29
C VAL A 87 -19.94 24.12 -7.21
N ARG A 88 -21.14 24.41 -7.73
CA ARG A 88 -22.24 23.43 -7.76
C ARG A 88 -21.95 22.41 -8.86
N THR A 89 -21.44 21.25 -8.47
CA THR A 89 -20.98 20.18 -9.37
C THR A 89 -21.29 18.82 -8.78
N ASP A 90 -21.37 17.80 -9.61
CA ASP A 90 -21.57 16.44 -9.14
C ASP A 90 -20.35 16.00 -8.28
N PRO A 91 -20.54 15.34 -7.12
CA PRO A 91 -19.44 14.86 -6.28
C PRO A 91 -18.40 14.00 -7.00
N SER A 92 -18.79 13.33 -8.09
CA SER A 92 -17.92 12.49 -8.93
C SER A 92 -17.08 13.29 -9.95
N THR A 93 -17.33 14.59 -10.10
CA THR A 93 -16.65 15.45 -11.10
C THR A 93 -15.19 15.67 -10.72
N PHE A 94 -14.29 15.32 -11.63
CA PHE A 94 -12.86 15.61 -11.49
C PHE A 94 -12.54 17.02 -11.99
N PHE A 95 -11.79 17.78 -11.20
CA PHE A 95 -11.29 19.10 -11.56
C PHE A 95 -9.79 19.03 -11.79
N GLY A 96 -9.36 19.29 -13.03
CA GLY A 96 -7.97 19.23 -13.47
C GLY A 96 -7.76 18.25 -14.65
N ASN A 97 -6.51 17.89 -14.93
CA ASN A 97 -6.17 16.82 -15.89
C ASN A 97 -5.79 15.54 -15.13
N ALA A 98 -6.69 14.55 -15.10
CA ALA A 98 -6.46 13.27 -14.44
C ALA A 98 -5.29 12.50 -15.09
N ALA A 99 -5.21 12.51 -16.42
CA ALA A 99 -4.11 11.90 -17.16
C ALA A 99 -2.75 12.57 -16.88
N GLY A 100 -2.75 13.81 -16.39
CA GLY A 100 -1.55 14.57 -16.04
C GLY A 100 -1.19 14.57 -14.55
N SER A 101 -1.86 13.77 -13.71
CA SER A 101 -1.59 13.73 -12.26
C SER A 101 -1.24 12.33 -11.70
N PRO A 102 -0.42 11.51 -12.40
CA PRO A 102 0.12 10.29 -11.78
C PRO A 102 1.07 10.67 -10.65
N SER A 103 0.95 9.98 -9.53
CA SER A 103 1.89 10.07 -8.42
C SER A 103 2.27 8.66 -7.96
N THR A 104 3.58 8.41 -7.91
CA THR A 104 4.16 7.12 -7.56
C THR A 104 5.06 7.30 -6.34
N ALA A 105 4.90 6.44 -5.34
CA ALA A 105 5.82 6.32 -4.22
C ALA A 105 6.32 4.87 -4.13
N ARG A 106 7.65 4.70 -4.02
CA ARG A 106 8.30 3.40 -3.87
C ARG A 106 9.20 3.43 -2.66
N GLN A 107 9.10 2.42 -1.81
CA GLN A 107 9.96 2.24 -0.65
C GLN A 107 10.53 0.82 -0.66
N GLY A 108 11.85 0.70 -0.57
CA GLY A 108 12.56 -0.57 -0.41
C GLY A 108 13.57 -0.45 0.72
N HIS A 109 13.46 -1.32 1.73
CA HIS A 109 14.37 -1.31 2.88
C HIS A 109 14.77 -2.73 3.29
N ALA A 110 16.05 -2.91 3.61
CA ALA A 110 16.58 -4.10 4.26
C ALA A 110 17.21 -3.69 5.60
N ALA A 111 16.97 -4.47 6.65
CA ALA A 111 17.50 -4.22 7.98
C ALA A 111 17.95 -5.52 8.64
N THR A 112 18.99 -5.42 9.46
CA THR A 112 19.53 -6.54 10.24
C THR A 112 19.71 -6.09 11.69
N THR A 113 19.32 -6.92 12.63
CA THR A 113 19.51 -6.69 14.08
C THR A 113 20.06 -7.96 14.71
N GLN A 114 20.99 -7.81 15.65
CA GLN A 114 21.65 -8.89 16.41
C GLN A 114 21.25 -8.81 17.88
#